data_AF-A0A950JJW6-F1
#
_entry.id   AF-A0A950JJW6-F1
#
_cell.length_a   1.000
_cell.length_b   1.000
_cell.length_c   1.000
_cell.angle_alpha   90.00
_cell.angle_beta   90.00
_cell.angle_gamma   90.00
#
_symmetry.space_group_name_H-M   'P 1'
#
loop_
_entity.id
_entity.type
_entity.pdbx_description
1 polymer ?
#
loop_
_entity_poly.entity_id
_entity_poly.type
_entity_poly.pdbx_seq_one_letter_code
_entity_poly.pdbx_strand_id
1 'polypeptide(L)'
;MSAADLLDFSAEVAEARSARKPVVALESTIITHGMPYPRNVETALAVEQAAREMGAVPATIAVIDGRFRIGLDGEEIDRLGQLSGGVVKASRRDLALVAARKGSAGTTVAATMFIAGLAGVEIFATGGIGGVHRGAEETFDISADLIELSRTRVAVVCAGAKSILDIGKTLEFLETQGVAVVGYR
;
A
#
# COMPACT_ATOMS: atom_id res chain seq x y z
N MET A 1 22.79 2.87 -7.52
CA MET A 1 21.43 3.41 -7.39
C MET A 1 20.80 2.74 -6.19
N SER A 2 20.47 3.52 -5.16
CA SER A 2 19.74 3.04 -3.99
C SER A 2 18.24 2.91 -4.33
N ALA A 3 17.46 2.17 -3.52
CA ALA A 3 16.01 2.15 -3.68
C ALA A 3 15.36 3.53 -3.46
N ALA A 4 16.01 4.43 -2.70
CA ALA A 4 15.53 5.79 -2.50
C ALA A 4 15.66 6.66 -3.77
N ASP A 5 16.60 6.34 -4.67
CA ASP A 5 16.80 7.05 -5.94
C ASP A 5 15.63 6.80 -6.94
N LEU A 6 14.75 5.84 -6.62
CA LEU A 6 13.57 5.48 -7.39
C LEU A 6 12.31 6.24 -6.95
N LEU A 7 12.36 6.98 -5.84
CA LEU A 7 11.22 7.72 -5.30
C LEU A 7 10.96 8.99 -6.12
N ASP A 8 9.73 9.16 -6.59
CA ASP A 8 9.23 10.41 -7.15
C ASP A 8 8.00 10.86 -6.37
N PHE A 9 8.11 12.02 -5.73
CA PHE A 9 7.00 12.64 -5.00
C PHE A 9 6.17 13.51 -5.93
N SER A 10 4.85 13.51 -5.76
CA SER A 10 4.02 14.57 -6.32
C SER A 10 4.41 15.92 -5.71
N ALA A 11 4.12 17.02 -6.41
CA ALA A 11 4.40 18.36 -5.91
C ALA A 11 3.74 18.61 -4.54
N GLU A 12 2.50 18.14 -4.39
CA GLU A 12 1.74 18.28 -3.16
C GLU A 12 2.36 17.50 -1.99
N VAL A 13 2.76 16.24 -2.20
CA VAL A 13 3.40 15.45 -1.13
C VAL A 13 4.78 16.02 -0.79
N ALA A 14 5.53 16.52 -1.78
CA ALA A 14 6.80 17.18 -1.54
C ALA A 14 6.65 18.44 -0.68
N GLU A 15 5.63 19.28 -0.96
CA GLU A 15 5.29 20.44 -0.14
C GLU A 15 4.83 20.04 1.27
N ALA A 16 3.96 19.02 1.37
CA ALA A 16 3.48 18.53 2.66
C ALA A 16 4.64 18.10 3.56
N ARG A 17 5.62 17.38 3.00
CA ARG A 17 6.82 16.94 3.72
C ARG A 17 7.69 18.11 4.17
N SER A 18 7.92 19.10 3.30
CA SER A 18 8.74 20.27 3.66
C SER A 18 8.06 21.12 4.74
N ALA A 19 6.74 21.25 4.68
CA ALA A 19 5.91 21.97 5.64
C ALA A 19 5.55 21.15 6.89
N ARG A 20 5.99 19.89 7.00
CA ARG A 20 5.62 18.94 8.07
C ARG A 20 4.10 18.79 8.26
N LYS A 21 3.34 18.88 7.17
CA LYS A 21 1.91 18.55 7.13
C LYS A 21 1.74 17.03 7.19
N PRO A 22 0.67 16.51 7.83
CA PRO A 22 0.42 15.08 7.89
C PRO A 22 0.20 14.50 6.48
N VAL A 23 0.88 13.38 6.19
CA VAL A 23 0.74 12.62 4.94
C VAL A 23 0.22 11.23 5.27
N VAL A 24 -0.78 10.76 4.54
CA VAL A 24 -1.34 9.41 4.66
C VAL A 24 -1.11 8.66 3.36
N ALA A 25 -0.32 7.60 3.41
CA ALA A 25 -0.13 6.70 2.27
C ALA A 25 -1.43 5.92 1.98
N LEU A 26 -1.64 5.57 0.71
CA LEU A 26 -2.74 4.73 0.21
C LEU A 26 -2.18 3.72 -0.79
N GLU A 27 -2.72 2.49 -0.82
CA GLU A 27 -2.25 1.46 -1.76
C GLU A 27 -2.96 1.52 -3.13
N SER A 28 -2.33 0.97 -4.17
CA SER A 28 -2.88 0.91 -5.53
C SER A 28 -3.36 -0.49 -5.95
N THR A 29 -3.15 -1.54 -5.15
CA THR A 29 -3.73 -2.87 -5.44
C THR A 29 -5.26 -2.84 -5.37
N ILE A 30 -5.85 -2.04 -4.48
CA ILE A 30 -7.31 -1.88 -4.42
C ILE A 30 -7.87 -1.30 -5.72
N ILE A 31 -7.09 -0.43 -6.38
CA ILE A 31 -7.44 0.19 -7.66
C ILE A 31 -7.33 -0.82 -8.81
N THR A 32 -6.24 -1.59 -8.83
CA THR A 32 -5.88 -2.43 -9.99
C THR A 32 -6.42 -3.86 -9.93
N HIS A 33 -6.71 -4.37 -8.75
CA HIS A 33 -7.12 -5.77 -8.51
C HIS A 33 -8.26 -5.92 -7.51
N GLY A 34 -8.57 -4.88 -6.74
CA GLY A 34 -9.57 -4.95 -5.66
C GLY A 34 -10.99 -4.63 -6.12
N MET A 35 -11.15 -3.80 -7.15
CA MET A 35 -12.45 -3.32 -7.63
C MET A 35 -12.47 -3.20 -9.16
N PRO A 36 -13.64 -3.38 -9.80
CA PRO A 36 -13.77 -3.19 -11.24
C PRO A 36 -13.77 -1.70 -11.62
N TYR A 37 -13.32 -1.40 -12.83
CA TYR A 37 -13.48 -0.08 -13.45
C TYR A 37 -14.95 0.22 -13.80
N PRO A 38 -15.46 1.45 -13.60
CA PRO A 38 -14.78 2.67 -13.10
C PRO A 38 -14.78 2.83 -11.56
N ARG A 39 -15.45 1.93 -10.84
CA ARG A 39 -15.64 2.02 -9.38
C ARG A 39 -14.32 2.07 -8.61
N ASN A 40 -13.28 1.42 -9.12
CA ASN A 40 -11.93 1.49 -8.57
C ASN A 40 -11.36 2.91 -8.53
N VAL A 41 -11.49 3.67 -9.62
CA VAL A 41 -11.05 5.07 -9.73
C VAL A 41 -11.89 5.96 -8.83
N GLU A 42 -13.22 5.82 -8.90
CA GLU A 42 -14.15 6.59 -8.05
C GLU A 42 -13.84 6.41 -6.56
N THR A 43 -13.56 5.17 -6.15
CA THR A 43 -13.22 4.86 -4.76
C THR A 43 -11.87 5.43 -4.38
N ALA A 44 -10.85 5.33 -5.24
CA ALA A 44 -9.53 5.89 -4.97
C ALA A 44 -9.60 7.41 -4.74
N LEU A 45 -10.29 8.12 -5.63
CA LEU A 45 -10.48 9.57 -5.53
C LEU A 45 -11.30 9.95 -4.28
N ALA A 46 -12.34 9.19 -3.95
CA ALA A 46 -13.13 9.43 -2.75
C ALA A 46 -12.31 9.23 -1.46
N VAL A 47 -11.42 8.24 -1.43
CA VAL A 47 -10.52 8.02 -0.28
C VAL A 47 -9.47 9.12 -0.17
N GLU A 48 -8.91 9.60 -1.28
CA GLU A 48 -8.03 10.77 -1.27
C GLU A 48 -8.75 12.01 -0.73
N GLN A 49 -9.98 12.25 -1.18
CA GLN A 49 -10.82 13.35 -0.73
C GLN A 49 -11.12 13.25 0.78
N ALA A 50 -11.45 12.07 1.29
CA ALA A 50 -11.67 11.86 2.72
C ALA A 50 -10.42 12.19 3.57
N ALA A 51 -9.22 11.86 3.09
CA ALA A 51 -7.98 12.24 3.78
C ALA A 51 -7.80 13.77 3.81
N ARG A 52 -8.11 14.45 2.70
CA ARG A 52 -8.06 15.92 2.58
C ARG A 52 -9.02 16.61 3.54
N GLU A 53 -10.25 16.09 3.66
CA GLU A 53 -11.27 16.60 4.58
C GLU A 53 -10.85 16.50 6.05
N MET A 54 -10.04 15.49 6.38
CA MET A 54 -9.43 15.30 7.70
C MET A 54 -8.13 16.11 7.90
N GLY A 55 -7.76 16.96 6.93
CA GLY A 55 -6.58 17.82 7.00
C GLY A 55 -5.25 17.13 6.69
N ALA A 56 -5.28 15.92 6.12
CA ALA A 56 -4.11 15.18 5.68
C ALA A 56 -3.91 15.25 4.16
N VAL A 57 -2.66 15.16 3.73
CA VAL A 57 -2.31 15.04 2.30
C VAL A 57 -2.28 13.55 1.93
N PRO A 58 -3.13 13.09 1.00
CA PRO A 58 -3.10 11.71 0.54
C PRO A 58 -1.87 11.46 -0.34
N ALA A 59 -1.28 10.29 -0.19
CA ALA A 59 -0.20 9.80 -1.01
C ALA A 59 -0.54 8.41 -1.53
N THR A 60 -1.35 8.33 -2.59
CA THR A 60 -1.53 7.07 -3.32
C THR A 60 -0.19 6.63 -3.90
N ILE A 61 0.21 5.39 -3.60
CA ILE A 61 1.51 4.83 -3.97
C ILE A 61 1.31 3.75 -5.02
N ALA A 62 2.13 3.80 -6.07
CA ALA A 62 2.21 2.79 -7.12
C ALA A 62 3.63 2.73 -7.69
N VAL A 63 3.89 1.73 -8.53
CA VAL A 63 5.04 1.76 -9.44
C VAL A 63 4.54 2.19 -10.81
N ILE A 64 5.11 3.25 -11.38
CA ILE A 64 4.78 3.72 -12.73
C ILE A 64 6.08 3.87 -13.52
N ASP A 65 6.18 3.17 -14.64
CA ASP A 65 7.35 3.19 -15.54
C ASP A 65 8.69 2.94 -14.80
N GLY A 66 8.64 2.07 -13.79
CA GLY A 66 9.74 1.68 -12.92
C GLY A 66 10.11 2.64 -11.80
N ARG A 67 9.36 3.74 -11.64
CA ARG A 67 9.51 4.71 -10.57
C ARG A 67 8.51 4.43 -9.45
N PHE A 68 8.93 4.59 -8.21
CA PHE A 68 8.02 4.54 -7.06
C PHE A 68 7.38 5.91 -6.93
N ARG A 69 6.09 6.02 -7.24
CA ARG A 69 5.34 7.27 -7.19
C ARG A 69 4.69 7.43 -5.81
N ILE A 70 4.81 8.62 -5.22
CA ILE A 70 4.29 8.94 -3.90
C ILE A 70 3.35 10.14 -4.05
N GLY A 71 2.05 9.84 -4.05
CA GLY A 71 1.01 10.77 -4.51
C GLY A 71 0.84 10.62 -6.02
N LEU A 72 -0.32 10.13 -6.42
CA LEU A 72 -0.74 10.08 -7.82
C LEU A 72 -1.69 11.24 -8.09
N ASP A 73 -1.66 11.78 -9.30
CA ASP A 73 -2.72 12.65 -9.76
C ASP A 73 -3.93 11.86 -10.29
N GLY A 74 -5.02 12.57 -10.60
CA GLY A 74 -6.25 11.94 -11.09
C GLY A 74 -6.06 11.19 -12.42
N GLU A 75 -5.16 11.64 -13.28
CA GLU A 75 -4.86 10.97 -14.57
C GLU A 75 -4.07 9.68 -14.35
N GLU A 76 -3.10 9.69 -13.44
CA GLU A 76 -2.33 8.51 -13.03
C GLU A 76 -3.24 7.46 -12.36
N ILE A 77 -4.17 7.90 -11.48
CA ILE A 77 -5.17 7.01 -10.86
C ILE A 77 -6.10 6.41 -11.91
N ASP A 78 -6.63 7.23 -12.83
CA ASP A 78 -7.52 6.76 -13.89
C ASP A 78 -6.81 5.76 -14.81
N ARG A 79 -5.58 6.08 -15.22
CA ARG A 79 -4.73 5.17 -16.02
C ARG A 79 -4.52 3.83 -15.32
N LEU A 80 -4.22 3.81 -14.02
CA LEU A 80 -4.10 2.57 -13.26
C LEU A 80 -5.43 1.81 -13.18
N GLY A 81 -6.54 2.52 -12.98
CA GLY A 81 -7.87 1.93 -12.93
C GLY A 81 -8.29 1.25 -14.23
N GLN A 82 -7.96 1.85 -15.38
CA GLN A 82 -8.21 1.26 -16.70
C GLN A 82 -7.37 -0.01 -16.96
N LEU A 83 -6.20 -0.12 -16.33
CA LEU A 83 -5.33 -1.30 -16.42
C LEU A 83 -5.74 -2.44 -15.46
N SER A 84 -6.92 -2.34 -14.83
CA SER A 84 -7.43 -3.31 -13.85
C SER A 84 -7.39 -4.74 -14.40
N GLY A 85 -6.75 -5.65 -13.67
CA GLY A 85 -6.56 -7.06 -14.04
C GLY A 85 -5.45 -7.34 -15.07
N GLY A 86 -4.86 -6.31 -15.69
CA GLY A 86 -3.78 -6.43 -16.70
C GLY A 86 -2.41 -5.94 -16.23
N VAL A 87 -2.32 -5.35 -15.05
CA VAL A 87 -1.09 -4.80 -14.47
C VAL A 87 -0.55 -5.71 -13.35
N VAL A 88 0.75 -5.67 -13.08
CA VAL A 88 1.37 -6.49 -12.02
C VAL A 88 0.80 -6.10 -10.65
N LYS A 89 0.37 -7.10 -9.86
CA LYS A 89 0.15 -6.96 -8.42
C LYS A 89 1.48 -7.14 -7.69
N ALA A 90 2.13 -6.05 -7.30
CA ALA A 90 3.46 -6.08 -6.70
C ALA A 90 3.38 -6.17 -5.18
N SER A 91 3.92 -7.25 -4.63
CA SER A 91 4.41 -7.32 -3.26
C SER A 91 5.88 -6.91 -3.21
N ARG A 92 6.52 -6.95 -2.04
CA ARG A 92 7.91 -6.49 -1.87
C ARG A 92 8.88 -7.18 -2.82
N ARG A 93 8.74 -8.50 -3.03
CA ARG A 93 9.65 -9.28 -3.89
C ARG A 93 9.61 -8.85 -5.36
N ASP A 94 8.49 -8.26 -5.78
CA ASP A 94 8.23 -7.92 -7.18
C ASP A 94 8.81 -6.55 -7.55
N LEU A 95 8.97 -5.65 -6.56
CA LEU A 95 9.36 -4.25 -6.76
C LEU A 95 10.66 -4.09 -7.55
N ALA A 96 11.70 -4.87 -7.24
CA ALA A 96 12.99 -4.76 -7.92
C ALA A 96 12.87 -5.11 -9.41
N LEU A 97 12.09 -6.15 -9.75
CA LEU A 97 11.88 -6.58 -11.13
C LEU A 97 11.05 -5.56 -11.92
N VAL A 98 9.95 -5.07 -11.32
CA VAL A 98 9.08 -4.06 -11.96
C VAL A 98 9.87 -2.77 -12.21
N ALA A 99 10.66 -2.31 -11.23
CA ALA A 99 11.53 -1.15 -11.36
C ALA A 99 12.56 -1.32 -12.48
N ALA A 100 13.30 -2.44 -12.48
CA ALA A 100 14.34 -2.71 -13.47
C ALA A 100 13.80 -2.81 -14.91
N ARG A 101 12.56 -3.30 -15.07
CA ARG A 101 11.91 -3.41 -16.38
C ARG A 101 11.20 -2.14 -16.83
N LYS A 102 11.23 -1.07 -16.02
CA LYS A 102 10.42 0.14 -16.26
C LYS A 102 8.93 -0.17 -16.43
N GLY A 103 8.43 -1.14 -15.65
CA GLY A 103 7.04 -1.54 -15.67
C GLY A 103 6.19 -0.74 -14.69
N SER A 104 4.87 -0.94 -14.76
CA SER A 104 3.91 -0.39 -13.80
C SER A 104 3.27 -1.50 -12.97
N ALA A 105 2.95 -1.20 -11.72
CA ALA A 105 2.37 -2.16 -10.78
C ALA A 105 1.47 -1.47 -9.75
N GLY A 106 0.36 -2.13 -9.44
CA GLY A 106 -0.39 -1.87 -8.21
C GLY A 106 0.37 -2.46 -7.03
N THR A 107 0.61 -1.67 -5.98
CA THR A 107 1.37 -2.10 -4.80
C THR A 107 0.44 -2.67 -3.74
N THR A 108 0.77 -3.83 -3.18
CA THR A 108 0.02 -4.40 -2.04
C THR A 108 0.32 -3.61 -0.76
N VAL A 109 -0.26 -4.01 0.38
CA VAL A 109 0.11 -3.49 1.70
C VAL A 109 1.62 -3.57 1.93
N ALA A 110 2.27 -4.73 1.75
CA ALA A 110 3.72 -4.87 1.92
C ALA A 110 4.54 -3.92 1.01
N ALA A 111 4.21 -3.84 -0.27
CA ALA A 111 4.95 -2.97 -1.20
C ALA A 111 4.73 -1.49 -0.88
N THR A 112 3.49 -1.12 -0.53
CA THR A 112 3.12 0.26 -0.16
C THR A 112 3.83 0.68 1.13
N MET A 113 3.86 -0.18 2.15
CA MET A 113 4.60 0.06 3.39
C MET A 113 6.09 0.27 3.12
N PHE A 114 6.72 -0.60 2.33
CA PHE A 114 8.13 -0.45 2.00
C PHE A 114 8.44 0.90 1.35
N ILE A 115 7.66 1.29 0.33
CA ILE A 115 7.83 2.55 -0.38
C ILE A 115 7.53 3.74 0.54
N ALA A 116 6.46 3.68 1.33
CA ALA A 116 6.10 4.72 2.30
C ALA A 116 7.20 4.91 3.35
N GLY A 117 7.75 3.82 3.90
CA GLY A 117 8.86 3.84 4.85
C GLY A 117 10.13 4.45 4.24
N LEU A 118 10.47 4.10 2.99
CA LEU A 118 11.56 4.75 2.26
C LEU A 118 11.32 6.26 2.04
N ALA A 119 10.07 6.63 1.79
CA ALA A 119 9.64 8.01 1.59
C ALA A 119 9.54 8.83 2.90
N GLY A 120 9.62 8.18 4.06
CA GLY A 120 9.43 8.80 5.37
C GLY A 120 7.97 9.13 5.68
N VAL A 121 7.01 8.42 5.09
CA VAL A 121 5.58 8.51 5.40
C VAL A 121 5.23 7.43 6.42
N GLU A 122 4.88 7.84 7.64
CA GLU A 122 4.72 6.91 8.78
C GLU A 122 3.29 6.37 8.94
N ILE A 123 2.29 6.89 8.23
CA ILE A 123 0.88 6.46 8.32
C ILE A 123 0.39 5.96 6.97
N PHE A 124 -0.26 4.79 6.96
CA PHE A 124 -0.84 4.16 5.78
C PHE A 124 -2.27 3.67 6.10
N ALA A 125 -3.24 4.02 5.26
CA ALA A 125 -4.61 3.51 5.36
C ALA A 125 -4.94 2.52 4.22
N THR A 126 -5.58 1.40 4.57
CA THR A 126 -6.10 0.39 3.63
C THR A 126 -7.40 -0.20 4.16
N GLY A 127 -8.13 -0.95 3.33
CA GLY A 127 -9.32 -1.67 3.76
C GLY A 127 -9.00 -2.81 4.73
N GLY A 128 -8.02 -3.66 4.41
CA GLY A 128 -7.66 -4.80 5.25
C GLY A 128 -6.31 -5.38 4.84
N ILE A 129 -5.53 -5.85 5.82
CA ILE A 129 -4.21 -6.45 5.54
C ILE A 129 -4.35 -7.89 5.01
N GLY A 130 -3.32 -8.38 4.32
CA GLY A 130 -3.13 -9.82 4.17
C GLY A 130 -2.76 -10.47 5.51
N GLY A 131 -2.67 -11.79 5.53
CA GLY A 131 -2.39 -12.53 6.76
C GLY A 131 -2.08 -13.99 6.50
N VAL A 132 -2.30 -14.82 7.51
CA VAL A 132 -2.16 -16.27 7.40
C VAL A 132 -3.42 -16.81 6.70
N HIS A 133 -3.25 -17.55 5.61
CA HIS A 133 -4.39 -18.13 4.90
C HIS A 133 -4.92 -19.37 5.65
N ARG A 134 -6.18 -19.72 5.40
CA ARG A 134 -6.75 -20.97 5.94
C ARG A 134 -6.04 -22.17 5.32
N GLY A 135 -5.57 -23.11 6.15
CA GLY A 135 -4.76 -24.26 5.73
C GLY A 135 -3.26 -23.99 5.62
N ALA A 136 -2.77 -22.82 6.06
CA ALA A 136 -1.35 -22.46 6.00
C ALA A 136 -0.42 -23.36 6.84
N GLU A 137 -0.95 -24.14 7.78
CA GLU A 137 -0.23 -25.19 8.50
C GLU A 137 0.32 -26.29 7.58
N GLU A 138 -0.30 -26.48 6.40
CA GLU A 138 0.13 -27.41 5.37
C GLU A 138 0.73 -26.70 4.16
N THR A 139 0.13 -25.58 3.74
CA THR A 139 0.47 -24.90 2.47
C THR A 139 1.54 -23.83 2.59
N PHE A 140 1.73 -23.30 3.80
CA PHE A 140 2.59 -22.15 4.10
C PHE A 140 2.20 -20.88 3.31
N ASP A 141 0.94 -20.77 2.89
CA ASP A 141 0.40 -19.57 2.25
C ASP A 141 0.18 -18.45 3.29
N ILE A 142 1.20 -17.62 3.46
CA ILE A 142 1.25 -16.53 4.44
C ILE A 142 1.63 -15.24 3.72
N SER A 143 0.83 -14.19 3.90
CA SER A 143 1.08 -12.90 3.26
C SER A 143 2.41 -12.28 3.71
N ALA A 144 3.16 -11.77 2.75
CA ALA A 144 4.37 -10.98 3.00
C ALA A 144 4.08 -9.69 3.78
N ASP A 145 2.81 -9.25 3.86
CA ASP A 145 2.39 -8.10 4.67
C ASP A 145 2.80 -8.27 6.14
N LEU A 146 2.72 -9.48 6.69
CA LEU A 146 3.02 -9.73 8.11
C LEU A 146 4.50 -9.55 8.43
N ILE A 147 5.39 -9.96 7.52
CA ILE A 147 6.84 -9.72 7.66
C ILE A 147 7.18 -8.26 7.39
N GLU A 148 6.43 -7.57 6.53
CA GLU A 148 6.66 -6.15 6.30
C GLU A 148 6.30 -5.31 7.53
N LEU A 149 5.19 -5.64 8.20
CA LEU A 149 4.75 -5.03 9.46
C LEU A 149 5.80 -5.13 10.57
N SER A 150 6.64 -6.17 10.59
CA SER A 150 7.65 -6.36 11.64
C SER A 150 8.95 -5.58 11.45
N ARG A 151 9.19 -5.05 10.24
CA ARG A 151 10.48 -4.38 9.92
C ARG A 151 10.36 -2.96 9.39
N THR A 152 9.16 -2.52 9.03
CA THR A 152 8.95 -1.22 8.40
C THR A 152 8.19 -0.31 9.32
N ARG A 153 8.76 0.87 9.61
CA ARG A 153 8.24 1.88 10.53
C ARG A 153 7.06 2.65 9.90
N VAL A 154 5.95 1.95 9.68
CA VAL A 154 4.71 2.51 9.14
C VAL A 154 3.54 1.91 9.93
N ALA A 155 2.71 2.76 10.51
CA ALA A 155 1.46 2.34 11.13
C ALA A 155 0.39 2.13 10.06
N VAL A 156 -0.23 0.93 10.06
CA VAL A 156 -1.26 0.56 9.09
C VAL A 156 -2.64 0.61 9.76
N VAL A 157 -3.48 1.53 9.29
CA VAL A 157 -4.88 1.65 9.70
C VAL A 157 -5.73 0.81 8.75
N CYS A 158 -6.48 -0.15 9.29
CA CYS A 158 -7.29 -1.08 8.51
C CYS A 158 -8.47 -1.64 9.31
N ALA A 159 -9.40 -2.32 8.64
CA ALA A 159 -10.49 -3.06 9.28
C ALA A 159 -10.07 -4.47 9.76
N GLY A 160 -8.77 -4.67 10.04
CA GLY A 160 -8.16 -5.95 10.39
C GLY A 160 -7.65 -6.74 9.17
N ALA A 161 -7.39 -8.02 9.37
CA ALA A 161 -7.06 -8.93 8.28
C ALA A 161 -8.31 -9.27 7.46
N LYS A 162 -8.16 -9.42 6.14
CA LYS A 162 -9.28 -9.76 5.24
C LYS A 162 -10.03 -11.01 5.72
N SER A 163 -11.37 -10.99 5.67
CA SER A 163 -12.25 -12.03 6.25
C SER A 163 -12.07 -13.45 5.67
N ILE A 164 -11.45 -13.55 4.49
CA ILE A 164 -11.11 -14.83 3.84
C ILE A 164 -9.93 -15.56 4.51
N LEU A 165 -9.23 -14.91 5.43
CA LEU A 165 -8.02 -15.42 6.09
C LEU A 165 -8.33 -16.19 7.38
N ASP A 166 -7.29 -16.76 7.98
CA ASP A 166 -7.32 -17.31 9.34
C ASP A 166 -6.90 -16.22 10.33
N ILE A 167 -7.89 -15.60 10.99
CA ILE A 167 -7.67 -14.45 11.88
C ILE A 167 -6.87 -14.86 13.12
N GLY A 168 -7.15 -16.04 13.69
CA GLY A 168 -6.44 -16.53 14.87
C GLY A 168 -4.95 -16.72 14.57
N LYS A 169 -4.62 -17.47 13.51
CA LYS A 169 -3.23 -17.65 13.12
C LYS A 169 -2.54 -16.35 12.70
N THR A 170 -3.28 -15.40 12.14
CA THR A 170 -2.73 -14.08 11.81
C THR A 170 -2.32 -13.31 13.07
N LEU A 171 -3.14 -13.34 14.13
CA LEU A 171 -2.81 -12.70 15.40
C LEU A 171 -1.59 -13.36 16.07
N GLU A 172 -1.54 -14.69 16.11
CA GLU A 172 -0.39 -15.45 16.63
C GLU A 172 0.92 -15.13 15.89
N PHE A 173 0.85 -14.98 14.56
CA PHE A 173 2.00 -14.60 13.76
C PHE A 173 2.47 -13.17 14.09
N LEU A 174 1.54 -12.22 14.22
CA LEU A 174 1.86 -10.84 14.57
C LEU A 174 2.46 -10.74 15.98
N GLU A 175 1.93 -11.49 16.94
CA GLU A 175 2.51 -11.62 18.28
C GLU A 175 3.95 -12.15 18.22
N THR A 176 4.16 -13.26 17.49
CA THR A 176 5.48 -13.88 17.30
C THR A 176 6.49 -12.90 16.67
N GLN A 177 6.03 -12.04 15.76
CA GLN A 177 6.85 -11.02 15.12
C GLN A 177 7.01 -9.73 15.93
N GLY A 178 6.38 -9.62 17.10
CA GLY A 178 6.43 -8.42 17.94
C GLY A 178 5.69 -7.20 17.34
N VAL A 179 4.72 -7.44 16.45
CA VAL A 179 3.92 -6.38 15.83
C VAL A 179 2.76 -6.01 16.76
N ALA A 180 2.67 -4.74 17.14
CA ALA A 180 1.58 -4.24 17.96
C ALA A 180 0.25 -4.22 17.16
N VAL A 181 -0.81 -4.78 17.76
CA VAL A 181 -2.17 -4.75 17.22
C VAL A 181 -3.06 -3.90 18.13
N VAL A 182 -3.70 -2.88 17.58
CA VAL A 182 -4.50 -1.89 18.32
C VAL A 182 -5.94 -1.89 17.82
N GLY A 183 -6.90 -2.09 18.73
CA GLY A 183 -8.33 -1.95 18.43
C GLY A 183 -8.81 -0.52 18.68
N TYR A 184 -9.32 0.14 17.65
CA TYR A 184 -9.90 1.48 17.71
C TYR A 184 -11.43 1.43 17.89
N ARG A 185 -12.01 2.42 18.60
CA ARG A 185 -13.45 2.50 18.92
C ARG A 185 -14.07 3.76 18.36
#